data_AF-A0A8T5A2B6-F1
#
_entry.id   AF-A0A8T5A2B6-F1
#
_cell.length_a   1.000
_cell.length_b   1.000
_cell.length_c   1.000
_cell.angle_alpha   90.00
_cell.angle_beta   90.00
_cell.angle_gamma   90.00
#
_symmetry.space_group_name_H-M   'P 1'
#
loop_
_entity.id
_entity.type
_entity.pdbx_description
1 polymer ?
#
loop_
_entity_poly.entity_id
_entity_poly.type
_entity_poly.pdbx_seq_one_letter_code
_entity_poly.pdbx_strand_id
1 'polypeptide(L)'
;MAMVTVDDRGRMTIPKEFGIKKTRAIIIPAGSFFVTIPLPTKPHEHARSWLPTKLDRRELKALAEKSALENAVQRSRRRKQT
;
A
#
# COMPACT_ATOMS: atom_id res chain seq x y z
N MET A 1 -23.54 -4.06 10.49
CA MET A 1 -24.01 -3.38 9.26
C MET A 1 -24.64 -2.07 9.70
N ALA A 2 -24.24 -0.94 9.13
CA ALA A 2 -24.77 0.37 9.51
C ALA A 2 -25.27 1.10 8.26
N MET A 3 -26.48 1.65 8.33
CA MET A 3 -27.04 2.49 7.28
C MET A 3 -26.53 3.92 7.49
N VAL A 4 -26.00 4.55 6.43
CA VAL A 4 -25.50 5.93 6.49
C VAL A 4 -26.17 6.75 5.38
N THR A 5 -26.56 7.98 5.71
CA THR A 5 -27.10 8.92 4.74
C THR A 5 -25.95 9.58 3.96
N VAL A 6 -26.11 9.70 2.65
CA VAL A 6 -25.21 10.46 1.78
C VAL A 6 -25.78 11.85 1.62
N ASP A 7 -25.00 12.86 2.01
CA ASP A 7 -25.36 14.27 1.86
C ASP A 7 -25.35 14.69 0.38
N ASP A 8 -25.96 15.84 0.04
CA ASP A 8 -26.07 16.37 -1.34
C ASP A 8 -24.71 16.57 -2.02
N ARG A 9 -23.65 16.67 -1.22
CA ARG A 9 -22.25 16.78 -1.66
C ARG A 9 -21.53 15.43 -1.80
N GLY A 10 -22.25 14.31 -1.72
CA GLY A 10 -21.68 12.96 -1.78
C GLY A 10 -20.89 12.55 -0.54
N ARG A 11 -21.09 13.22 0.60
CA ARG A 11 -20.36 12.94 1.86
C ARG A 11 -21.09 11.87 2.64
N MET A 12 -20.36 10.85 3.09
CA MET A 12 -20.84 9.84 4.04
C MET A 12 -20.03 9.91 5.33
N THR A 13 -20.70 9.82 6.46
CA THR A 13 -20.05 9.81 7.77
C THR A 13 -19.90 8.38 8.26
N ILE A 14 -18.65 7.95 8.49
CA ILE A 14 -18.37 6.63 9.05
C ILE A 14 -18.83 6.60 10.51
N PRO A 15 -19.71 5.66 10.91
CA PRO A 15 -20.17 5.55 12.28
C PRO A 15 -19.01 5.34 13.25
N LYS A 16 -19.12 5.91 14.46
CA LYS A 16 -18.04 5.89 15.47
C LYS A 16 -17.65 4.47 15.89
N GLU A 17 -18.58 3.53 15.80
CA GLU A 17 -18.41 2.11 16.13
C GLU A 17 -17.29 1.44 15.33
N PHE A 18 -17.02 1.89 14.10
CA PHE A 18 -15.95 1.35 13.27
C PHE A 18 -14.55 1.80 13.70
N GLY A 19 -14.43 2.75 14.63
CA GLY A 19 -13.14 3.20 15.16
C GLY A 19 -12.24 3.95 14.18
N ILE A 20 -12.65 4.16 12.93
CA ILE A 20 -11.87 4.86 11.89
C ILE A 20 -12.05 6.37 12.08
N LYS A 21 -10.95 7.08 12.40
CA LYS A 21 -10.96 8.54 12.64
C LYS A 21 -9.83 9.23 11.90
N LYS A 22 -10.14 10.29 11.16
CA LYS A 22 -9.18 11.18 10.47
C LYS A 22 -8.15 10.39 9.65
N THR A 23 -8.62 9.42 8.88
CA THR A 23 -7.79 8.49 8.12
C THR A 23 -8.10 8.68 6.63
N ARG A 24 -7.07 8.62 5.77
CA ARG A 24 -7.30 8.55 4.31
C ARG A 24 -7.93 7.20 3.99
N ALA A 25 -8.75 7.10 2.95
CA ALA A 25 -9.29 5.81 2.54
C ALA A 25 -9.20 5.65 1.02
N ILE A 26 -8.96 4.42 0.58
CA ILE A 26 -9.09 4.02 -0.81
C ILE A 26 -10.52 3.54 -1.01
N ILE A 27 -11.17 4.01 -2.06
CA ILE A 27 -12.50 3.55 -2.47
C ILE A 27 -12.30 2.76 -3.77
N ILE A 28 -12.65 1.48 -3.73
CA ILE A 28 -12.60 0.60 -4.90
C ILE A 28 -14.04 0.31 -5.34
N PRO A 29 -14.46 0.70 -6.54
CA PRO A 29 -15.78 0.34 -7.05
C PRO A 29 -15.80 -1.17 -7.36
N ALA A 30 -16.81 -1.87 -6.84
CA ALA A 30 -17.02 -3.30 -7.02
C ALA A 30 -18.45 -3.57 -7.53
N GLY A 31 -18.82 -2.88 -8.61
CA GLY A 31 -20.15 -2.97 -9.22
C GLY A 31 -21.23 -2.36 -8.33
N SER A 32 -21.99 -3.20 -7.62
CA SER A 32 -23.13 -2.78 -6.78
C SER A 32 -22.72 -2.24 -5.41
N PHE A 33 -21.46 -2.39 -5.01
CA PHE A 33 -20.92 -1.85 -3.77
C PHE A 33 -19.54 -1.24 -3.98
N PHE A 34 -19.09 -0.48 -2.99
CA PHE A 34 -17.72 0.03 -2.93
C PHE A 34 -17.00 -0.57 -1.72
N VAL A 35 -15.74 -0.91 -1.91
CA VAL A 35 -14.85 -1.36 -0.83
C VAL A 35 -14.04 -0.16 -0.38
N THR A 36 -14.22 0.22 0.89
CA THR A 36 -13.47 1.32 1.50
C THR A 36 -12.38 0.76 2.39
N ILE A 37 -11.11 1.01 2.06
CA ILE A 37 -9.95 0.54 2.83
C ILE A 37 -9.32 1.75 3.53
N PRO A 38 -9.35 1.84 4.87
CA PRO A 38 -8.66 2.90 5.59
C PRO A 38 -7.15 2.73 5.48
N LEU A 39 -6.46 3.79 5.09
CA LEU A 39 -5.01 3.85 5.03
C LEU A 39 -4.45 4.43 6.32
N PRO A 40 -3.63 3.69 7.08
CA PRO A 40 -3.03 4.23 8.29
C PRO A 40 -2.28 5.53 8.00
N THR A 41 -2.28 6.46 8.97
CA THR A 41 -1.64 7.78 8.83
C THR A 41 -0.17 7.67 8.43
N LYS A 42 0.51 6.62 8.91
CA LYS A 42 1.90 6.30 8.61
C LYS A 42 2.03 4.86 8.09
N PRO A 43 1.82 4.62 6.80
CA PRO A 43 1.84 3.26 6.23
C PRO A 43 3.15 2.53 6.44
N HIS A 44 4.28 3.24 6.43
CA HIS A 44 5.61 2.64 6.60
C HIS A 44 5.84 2.08 8.01
N GLU A 45 5.23 2.65 9.05
CA GLU A 45 5.32 2.11 10.42
C GLU A 45 4.53 0.81 10.53
N HIS A 46 3.32 0.76 9.96
CA HIS A 46 2.48 -0.44 9.94
C HIS A 46 3.03 -1.55 9.05
N ALA A 47 3.64 -1.20 7.91
CA ALA A 47 4.19 -2.16 6.96
C ALA A 47 5.59 -2.65 7.35
N ARG A 48 6.24 -2.06 8.37
CA ARG A 48 7.60 -2.43 8.79
C ARG A 48 7.74 -3.91 9.15
N SER A 49 6.68 -4.52 9.67
CA SER A 49 6.65 -5.94 10.07
C SER A 49 6.27 -6.90 8.94
N TRP A 50 5.89 -6.41 7.76
CA TRP A 50 5.45 -7.28 6.66
C TRP A 50 6.58 -8.13 6.08
N LEU A 51 7.80 -7.63 6.15
CA LEU A 51 8.99 -8.36 5.74
C LEU A 51 9.70 -8.90 6.99
N PRO A 52 9.63 -10.21 7.29
CA PRO A 52 10.35 -10.79 8.41
C PRO A 52 11.84 -10.80 8.10
N THR A 53 12.57 -9.80 8.60
CA THR A 53 14.01 -9.69 8.41
C THR A 53 14.67 -9.06 9.63
N LYS A 54 15.91 -9.46 9.88
CA LYS A 54 16.78 -8.86 10.90
C LYS A 54 17.58 -7.68 10.34
N LEU A 55 17.56 -7.50 9.03
CA LEU A 55 18.32 -6.48 8.33
C LEU A 55 17.66 -5.10 8.44
N ASP A 56 18.49 -4.07 8.51
CA ASP A 56 18.02 -2.70 8.51
C ASP A 56 17.59 -2.23 7.10
N ARG A 57 17.02 -1.03 7.02
CA ARG A 57 16.58 -0.44 5.74
C ARG A 57 17.73 -0.28 4.73
N ARG A 58 18.95 0.03 5.21
CA ARG A 58 20.11 0.32 4.38
C ARG A 58 20.69 -0.97 3.79
N GLU A 59 20.74 -2.02 4.57
CA GLU A 59 21.16 -3.37 4.17
C GLU A 59 20.19 -3.96 3.14
N LEU A 60 18.87 -3.86 3.40
CA LEU A 60 17.85 -4.27 2.44
C LEU A 60 17.96 -3.50 1.12
N LYS A 61 18.23 -2.19 1.19
CA LYS A 61 18.46 -1.37 0.00
C LYS A 61 19.69 -1.85 -0.78
N ALA A 62 20.81 -2.09 -0.11
CA ALA A 62 22.04 -2.55 -0.75
C ALA A 62 21.85 -3.93 -1.43
N LEU A 63 21.13 -4.84 -0.79
CA LEU A 63 20.77 -6.14 -1.37
C LEU A 63 19.89 -5.99 -2.62
N ALA A 64 18.88 -5.12 -2.55
CA ALA A 64 17.99 -4.84 -3.68
C ALA A 64 18.76 -4.23 -4.86
N GLU A 65 19.66 -3.27 -4.61
CA GLU A 65 20.49 -2.65 -5.65
C GLU A 65 21.45 -3.66 -6.29
N LYS A 66 22.12 -4.50 -5.48
CA LYS A 66 22.99 -5.56 -6.00
C LYS A 66 22.21 -6.53 -6.90
N SER A 67 21.04 -7.00 -6.43
CA SER A 67 20.19 -7.90 -7.21
C SER A 67 19.70 -7.25 -8.51
N ALA A 68 19.33 -5.97 -8.46
CA ALA A 68 18.92 -5.20 -9.64
C ALA A 68 20.05 -5.06 -10.66
N LEU A 69 21.28 -4.79 -10.21
CA LEU A 69 22.46 -4.70 -11.08
C LEU A 69 22.74 -6.03 -11.77
N GLU A 70 22.76 -7.13 -11.02
CA GLU A 70 22.97 -8.48 -11.58
C GLU A 70 21.89 -8.80 -12.62
N ASN A 71 20.62 -8.49 -12.33
CA ASN A 71 19.52 -8.67 -13.27
C ASN A 71 19.70 -7.84 -14.54
N ALA A 72 20.13 -6.58 -14.42
CA ALA A 72 20.40 -5.70 -15.54
C ALA A 72 21.52 -6.24 -16.45
N VAL A 73 22.62 -6.73 -15.87
CA VAL A 73 23.72 -7.36 -16.61
C VAL A 73 23.23 -8.59 -17.37
N GLN A 74 22.46 -9.47 -16.72
CA GLN A 74 21.89 -10.65 -17.36
C GLN A 74 20.94 -10.30 -18.51
N ARG A 75 20.12 -9.25 -18.36
CA ARG A 75 19.27 -8.75 -19.44
C ARG A 75 20.09 -8.21 -20.61
N SER A 76 21.17 -7.48 -20.33
CA SER A 76 22.05 -6.95 -21.39
C SER A 76 22.69 -8.09 -22.21
N ARG A 77 23.23 -9.11 -21.53
CA ARG A 77 23.80 -10.30 -22.16
C ARG A 77 22.79 -11.03 -23.05
N ARG A 78 21.56 -11.24 -22.57
CA ARG A 78 20.47 -11.86 -23.36
C ARG A 78 20.13 -11.05 -24.61
N ARG A 79 20.24 -9.72 -24.53
CA ARG A 79 19.96 -8.80 -25.63
C ARG A 79 21.18 -8.52 -26.53
N LYS A 80 22.35 -9.11 -26.23
CA LYS A 80 23.62 -8.85 -26.92
C LYS A 80 23.96 -7.36 -26.98
N GLN A 81 23.59 -6.61 -25.95
CA GLN A 81 23.83 -5.17 -25.86
C GLN A 81 25.18 -4.83 -25.22
N THR A 82 25.89 -5.84 -24.70
CA THR A 82 27.25 -5.77 -24.16
C THR A 82 27.86 -7.16 -24.09
#